data_AF-A0A1G9L393-F1
#
_entry.id   AF-A0A1G9L393-F1
#
_cell.length_a   1.000
_cell.length_b   1.000
_cell.length_c   1.000
_cell.angle_alpha   90.00
_cell.angle_beta   90.00
_cell.angle_gamma   90.00
#
_symmetry.space_group_name_H-M   'P 1'
#
loop_
_entity.id
_entity.type
_entity.pdbx_description
1 polymer ?
#
loop_
_entity_poly.entity_id
_entity_poly.type
_entity_poly.pdbx_seq_one_letter_code
_entity_poly.pdbx_strand_id
1 'polypeptide(L)'
;MLNTKMIGSRIAGVRKKMNMSQTQLAQRLFISPQAVGKWERGESMPDITTFNRLAEILNVDLNHFSDSFRSEVTEETIPEPLAKPSDELPSSGKQEKKPAWDMSYGNWVDADFSGLKNLNEKFSSSNMQRCKFIGSDLSGLLLKSNNLDGCDFSGSDISSSQIQTSSLDNNLFKESSLKQAKFLRSHVRSCDFSGSDISGSHIQSSHLGNNLFKGSSLKAAEFLKSHIKSCDFSGADFSGVNFKSSAFQQNTVANAVWNRSAFIDTQIDDIVFDGILEDCYFENCVFNWVKFQNATLTNTFFKNNRFKRMKFTDCQADRITYEFLRSGKADLTGITLLTS
;
A
#
# COMPACT_ATOMS: atom_id res chain seq x y z
N MET A 1 4.89 -19.56 -3.26
CA MET A 1 5.55 -18.28 -3.59
C MET A 1 7.00 -18.54 -3.97
N LEU A 2 7.57 -17.69 -4.81
CA LEU A 2 8.97 -17.69 -5.25
C LEU A 2 9.91 -17.44 -4.04
N ASN A 3 10.56 -18.50 -3.53
CA ASN A 3 11.43 -18.43 -2.35
C ASN A 3 12.79 -17.79 -2.70
N THR A 4 13.07 -16.60 -2.17
CA THR A 4 14.27 -15.81 -2.52
C THR A 4 15.60 -16.55 -2.29
N LYS A 5 15.69 -17.39 -1.25
CA LYS A 5 16.88 -18.22 -0.98
C LYS A 5 16.98 -19.43 -1.89
N MET A 6 15.85 -20.04 -2.27
CA MET A 6 15.81 -21.11 -3.27
C MET A 6 16.18 -20.59 -4.66
N ILE A 7 15.71 -19.38 -5.01
CA ILE A 7 16.07 -18.68 -6.25
C ILE A 7 17.56 -18.36 -6.23
N GLY A 8 18.06 -17.74 -5.16
CA GLY A 8 19.47 -17.45 -4.97
C GLY A 8 20.36 -18.68 -5.11
N SER A 9 20.00 -19.80 -4.48
CA SER A 9 20.76 -21.04 -4.57
C SER A 9 20.66 -21.70 -5.95
N ARG A 10 19.53 -21.62 -6.66
CA ARG A 10 19.40 -22.07 -8.06
C ARG A 10 20.23 -21.22 -9.02
N ILE A 11 20.19 -19.88 -8.89
CA ILE A 11 21.04 -18.95 -9.66
C ILE A 11 22.53 -19.27 -9.42
N ALA A 12 22.94 -19.42 -8.15
CA ALA A 12 24.30 -19.82 -7.79
C ALA A 12 24.68 -21.20 -8.36
N GLY A 13 23.76 -22.16 -8.33
CA GLY A 13 23.96 -23.53 -8.81
C GLY A 13 24.18 -23.60 -10.32
N VAL A 14 23.30 -22.99 -11.11
CA VAL A 14 23.42 -22.99 -12.58
C VAL A 14 24.66 -22.20 -13.01
N ARG A 15 24.93 -21.03 -12.42
CA ARG A 15 26.18 -20.28 -12.69
C ARG A 15 27.43 -21.10 -12.41
N LYS A 16 27.47 -21.83 -11.29
CA LYS A 16 28.61 -22.70 -10.94
C LYS A 16 28.77 -23.89 -11.89
N LYS A 17 27.67 -24.53 -12.33
CA LYS A 17 27.72 -25.60 -13.35
C LYS A 17 28.27 -25.10 -14.70
N MET A 18 28.06 -23.83 -15.05
CA MET A 18 28.65 -23.16 -16.21
C MET A 18 30.09 -22.66 -15.99
N ASN A 19 30.77 -23.04 -14.90
CA ASN A 19 32.13 -22.61 -14.51
C ASN A 19 32.34 -21.06 -14.48
N MET A 20 31.27 -20.28 -14.31
CA MET A 20 31.31 -18.82 -14.39
C MET A 20 31.44 -18.20 -12.99
N SER A 21 32.27 -17.17 -12.80
CA SER A 21 32.35 -16.43 -11.52
C SER A 21 31.21 -15.41 -11.36
N GLN A 22 30.93 -14.98 -10.11
CA GLN A 22 29.95 -13.92 -9.83
C GLN A 22 30.27 -12.62 -10.60
N THR A 23 31.55 -12.27 -10.69
CA THR A 23 32.03 -11.08 -11.43
C THR A 23 31.74 -11.17 -12.93
N GLN A 24 31.97 -12.34 -13.55
CA GLN A 24 31.70 -12.55 -14.97
C GLN A 24 30.20 -12.53 -15.29
N LEU A 25 29.34 -13.08 -14.41
CA LEU A 25 27.89 -12.98 -14.59
C LEU A 25 27.41 -11.53 -14.45
N ALA A 26 27.91 -10.80 -13.45
CA ALA A 26 27.57 -9.41 -13.22
C ALA A 26 27.98 -8.48 -14.37
N GLN A 27 29.17 -8.71 -14.97
CA GLN A 27 29.63 -7.99 -16.16
C GLN A 27 28.70 -8.21 -17.36
N ARG A 28 28.24 -9.46 -17.61
CA ARG A 28 27.30 -9.77 -18.70
C ARG A 28 25.89 -9.19 -18.47
N LEU A 29 25.51 -8.98 -17.22
CA LEU A 29 24.25 -8.32 -16.82
C LEU A 29 24.38 -6.79 -16.68
N PHE A 30 25.57 -6.21 -16.86
CA PHE A 30 25.87 -4.78 -16.66
C PHE A 30 25.56 -4.24 -15.25
N ILE A 31 25.83 -5.04 -14.22
CA ILE A 31 25.58 -4.74 -12.80
C ILE A 31 26.83 -4.96 -11.93
N SER A 32 26.77 -4.62 -10.64
CA SER A 32 27.88 -4.87 -9.71
C SER A 32 27.94 -6.35 -9.28
N PRO A 33 29.14 -6.95 -9.11
CA PRO A 33 29.30 -8.31 -8.60
C PRO A 33 28.69 -8.52 -7.21
N GLN A 34 28.64 -7.44 -6.41
CA GLN A 34 28.03 -7.45 -5.08
C GLN A 34 26.51 -7.66 -5.13
N ALA A 35 25.82 -7.22 -6.18
CA ALA A 35 24.38 -7.47 -6.36
C ALA A 35 24.11 -8.97 -6.58
N VAL A 36 24.84 -9.61 -7.50
CA VAL A 36 24.78 -11.07 -7.73
C VAL A 36 25.08 -11.84 -6.45
N GLY A 37 26.11 -11.44 -5.69
CA GLY A 37 26.42 -12.06 -4.40
C GLY A 37 25.29 -11.96 -3.36
N LYS A 38 24.55 -10.85 -3.31
CA LYS A 38 23.37 -10.69 -2.43
C LYS A 38 22.19 -11.55 -2.89
N TRP A 39 21.96 -11.64 -4.20
CA TRP A 39 20.94 -12.54 -4.77
C TRP A 39 21.20 -14.00 -4.43
N GLU A 40 22.44 -14.47 -4.58
CA GLU A 40 22.79 -15.87 -4.32
C GLU A 40 22.65 -16.30 -2.86
N ARG A 41 22.75 -15.35 -1.92
CA ARG A 41 22.47 -15.57 -0.49
C ARG A 41 20.98 -15.36 -0.11
N GLY A 42 20.16 -14.94 -1.08
CA GLY A 42 18.74 -14.61 -0.91
C GLY A 42 18.48 -13.34 -0.09
N GLU A 43 19.48 -12.46 0.01
CA GLU A 43 19.42 -11.17 0.74
C GLU A 43 18.67 -10.09 -0.06
N SER A 44 18.59 -10.26 -1.38
CA SER A 44 17.76 -9.47 -2.29
C SER A 44 17.41 -10.33 -3.51
N MET A 45 16.65 -9.79 -4.48
CA MET A 45 16.38 -10.44 -5.77
C MET A 45 16.70 -9.51 -6.95
N PRO A 46 16.88 -10.05 -8.17
CA PRO A 46 16.78 -9.25 -9.39
C PRO A 46 15.36 -8.69 -9.55
N ASP A 47 15.23 -7.54 -10.20
CA ASP A 47 13.96 -7.10 -10.77
C ASP A 47 13.53 -8.02 -11.93
N ILE A 48 12.25 -7.97 -12.31
CA ILE A 48 11.66 -8.87 -13.31
C ILE A 48 12.32 -8.76 -14.71
N THR A 49 12.80 -7.58 -15.10
CA THR A 49 13.51 -7.38 -16.38
C THR A 49 14.92 -7.97 -16.36
N THR A 50 15.61 -7.88 -15.23
CA THR A 50 16.93 -8.49 -15.03
C THR A 50 16.83 -10.01 -14.85
N PHE A 51 15.73 -10.51 -14.27
CA PHE A 51 15.46 -11.94 -14.08
C PHE A 51 15.35 -12.68 -15.42
N ASN A 52 14.66 -12.11 -16.40
CA ASN A 52 14.53 -12.69 -17.75
C ASN A 52 15.90 -12.85 -18.44
N ARG A 53 16.73 -11.79 -18.42
CA ARG A 53 18.09 -11.81 -18.99
C ARG A 53 19.02 -12.80 -18.29
N LEU A 54 18.82 -13.00 -16.98
CA LEU A 54 19.59 -13.98 -16.21
C LEU A 54 19.26 -15.42 -16.63
N ALA A 55 18.00 -15.71 -16.97
CA ALA A 55 17.57 -17.00 -17.51
C ALA A 55 18.20 -17.26 -18.90
N GLU A 56 18.17 -16.26 -19.79
CA GLU A 56 18.83 -16.30 -21.12
C GLU A 56 20.35 -16.58 -21.01
N ILE A 57 21.08 -15.80 -20.20
CA ILE A 57 22.55 -15.90 -20.06
C ILE A 57 22.99 -17.23 -19.41
N LEU A 58 22.13 -17.85 -18.61
CA LEU A 58 22.37 -19.16 -18.00
C LEU A 58 21.76 -20.33 -18.80
N ASN A 59 21.11 -20.05 -19.94
CA ASN A 59 20.49 -21.01 -20.84
C ASN A 59 19.49 -21.96 -20.15
N VAL A 60 18.57 -21.39 -19.36
CA VAL A 60 17.48 -22.10 -18.65
C VAL A 60 16.16 -21.34 -18.77
N ASP A 61 15.03 -22.04 -18.63
CA ASP A 61 13.69 -21.43 -18.62
C ASP A 61 13.41 -20.65 -17.33
N LEU A 62 12.53 -19.64 -17.38
CA LEU A 62 12.20 -18.79 -16.25
C LEU A 62 11.57 -19.57 -15.08
N ASN A 63 10.77 -20.60 -15.39
CA ASN A 63 10.08 -21.42 -14.38
C ASN A 63 11.05 -22.37 -13.63
N HIS A 64 12.28 -22.55 -14.15
CA HIS A 64 13.35 -23.24 -13.44
C HIS A 64 13.65 -22.62 -12.06
N PHE A 65 13.32 -21.34 -11.84
CA PHE A 65 13.50 -20.65 -10.57
C PHE A 65 12.24 -20.65 -9.66
N SER A 66 11.05 -20.94 -10.20
CA SER A 66 9.77 -20.96 -9.44
C SER A 66 9.34 -22.35 -8.98
N ASP A 67 9.57 -23.38 -9.79
CA ASP A 67 8.64 -24.51 -9.81
C ASP A 67 8.87 -25.63 -8.80
N SER A 68 7.76 -26.28 -8.49
CA SER A 68 7.64 -27.54 -7.76
C SER A 68 6.28 -28.18 -8.10
N PHE A 69 6.22 -29.17 -9.01
CA PHE A 69 5.39 -30.41 -8.85
C PHE A 69 5.54 -31.45 -9.99
N ARG A 70 6.50 -32.39 -9.81
CA ARG A 70 6.40 -33.86 -10.05
C ARG A 70 6.15 -34.44 -11.47
N SER A 71 6.37 -35.75 -11.72
CA SER A 71 6.77 -36.86 -10.80
C SER A 71 8.26 -37.27 -10.90
N GLU A 72 8.76 -38.48 -11.21
CA GLU A 72 8.21 -39.82 -11.56
C GLU A 72 8.91 -40.96 -10.76
N VAL A 73 9.57 -41.93 -11.41
CA VAL A 73 10.09 -43.24 -10.90
C VAL A 73 11.37 -43.65 -11.70
N THR A 74 12.16 -44.72 -11.44
CA THR A 74 11.96 -46.05 -10.82
C THR A 74 13.14 -46.54 -9.95
N GLU A 75 12.99 -47.76 -9.42
CA GLU A 75 13.88 -48.57 -8.56
C GLU A 75 14.72 -49.59 -9.41
N GLU A 76 15.44 -50.64 -8.94
CA GLU A 76 15.62 -51.36 -7.64
C GLU A 76 16.94 -52.20 -7.63
N THR A 77 17.34 -52.77 -6.47
CA THR A 77 18.37 -53.79 -6.13
C THR A 77 19.85 -53.37 -5.88
N ILE A 78 20.46 -54.07 -4.91
CA ILE A 78 21.69 -53.78 -4.11
C ILE A 78 22.24 -55.16 -3.64
N PRO A 79 23.55 -55.41 -3.30
CA PRO A 79 24.62 -54.53 -2.79
C PRO A 79 25.93 -54.59 -3.65
N GLU A 80 27.20 -54.33 -3.24
CA GLU A 80 27.89 -54.06 -1.95
C GLU A 80 29.13 -53.10 -2.14
N PRO A 81 29.72 -52.51 -1.08
CA PRO A 81 30.69 -51.39 -1.21
C PRO A 81 32.18 -51.68 -0.83
N LEU A 82 33.14 -51.09 -1.55
CA LEU A 82 34.35 -50.45 -0.97
C LEU A 82 34.94 -49.38 -1.92
N ALA A 83 35.46 -48.29 -1.33
CA ALA A 83 36.03 -47.09 -1.99
C ALA A 83 35.06 -46.03 -2.57
N LYS A 84 35.60 -44.83 -2.80
CA LYS A 84 34.95 -43.52 -3.08
C LYS A 84 34.57 -43.33 -4.57
N PRO A 85 33.84 -42.26 -5.01
CA PRO A 85 32.84 -41.39 -4.31
C PRO A 85 31.53 -41.11 -5.12
N SER A 86 30.40 -40.79 -4.47
CA SER A 86 29.27 -40.03 -5.06
C SER A 86 28.20 -39.60 -4.01
N ASP A 87 27.17 -38.88 -4.45
CA ASP A 87 26.11 -38.22 -3.64
C ASP A 87 24.88 -39.11 -3.28
N GLU A 88 24.07 -38.63 -2.32
CA GLU A 88 22.62 -38.95 -2.06
C GLU A 88 22.23 -40.42 -1.66
N LEU A 89 21.11 -40.76 -0.99
CA LEU A 89 20.04 -40.01 -0.28
C LEU A 89 19.59 -40.76 1.04
N PRO A 90 18.33 -41.13 1.31
CA PRO A 90 17.46 -40.39 2.25
C PRO A 90 17.03 -41.13 3.55
N SER A 91 16.36 -40.40 4.45
CA SER A 91 15.33 -40.97 5.34
C SER A 91 14.06 -40.13 5.33
N SER A 92 12.93 -40.70 5.77
CA SER A 92 11.59 -40.27 5.35
C SER A 92 10.93 -39.21 6.24
N GLY A 93 10.30 -38.22 5.60
CA GLY A 93 9.42 -37.24 6.24
C GLY A 93 8.42 -36.66 5.25
N LYS A 94 7.19 -37.21 5.22
CA LYS A 94 6.10 -36.66 4.40
C LYS A 94 5.61 -35.35 5.03
N GLN A 95 5.99 -34.20 4.47
CA GLN A 95 5.32 -32.93 4.77
C GLN A 95 4.17 -32.70 3.79
N GLU A 96 3.00 -32.41 4.33
CA GLU A 96 1.76 -32.24 3.56
C GLU A 96 1.74 -30.87 2.87
N LYS A 97 1.17 -30.83 1.66
CA LYS A 97 0.96 -29.57 0.94
C LYS A 97 -0.12 -28.78 1.67
N LYS A 98 0.17 -27.57 2.17
CA LYS A 98 -0.89 -26.61 2.47
C LYS A 98 -1.75 -26.42 1.20
N PRO A 99 -3.08 -26.54 1.28
CA PRO A 99 -3.94 -26.30 0.12
C PRO A 99 -3.90 -24.81 -0.25
N ALA A 100 -3.77 -24.51 -1.53
CA ALA A 100 -3.96 -23.15 -2.04
C ALA A 100 -5.47 -22.91 -2.24
N TRP A 101 -5.99 -21.83 -1.68
CA TRP A 101 -7.42 -21.52 -1.66
C TRP A 101 -7.72 -20.33 -2.59
N ASP A 102 -7.82 -20.62 -3.89
CA ASP A 102 -8.34 -19.64 -4.85
C ASP A 102 -9.85 -19.51 -4.68
N MET A 103 -10.29 -18.39 -4.13
CA MET A 103 -11.70 -18.09 -3.84
C MET A 103 -12.33 -17.19 -4.91
N SER A 104 -11.62 -16.97 -6.03
CA SER A 104 -12.07 -16.18 -7.17
C SER A 104 -13.35 -16.74 -7.80
N TYR A 105 -14.13 -15.86 -8.43
CA TYR A 105 -15.43 -16.12 -9.06
C TYR A 105 -16.51 -16.64 -8.10
N GLY A 106 -16.22 -16.71 -6.79
CA GLY A 106 -17.18 -17.16 -5.78
C GLY A 106 -18.29 -16.15 -5.50
N ASN A 107 -19.44 -16.68 -5.08
CA ASN A 107 -20.57 -15.91 -4.58
C ASN A 107 -20.78 -16.25 -3.10
N TRP A 108 -20.17 -15.46 -2.22
CA TRP A 108 -20.13 -15.67 -0.79
C TRP A 108 -21.17 -14.76 -0.11
N VAL A 109 -22.09 -15.36 0.65
CA VAL A 109 -23.22 -14.65 1.27
C VAL A 109 -23.37 -15.15 2.70
N ASP A 110 -23.37 -14.23 3.67
CA ASP A 110 -23.44 -14.49 5.12
C ASP A 110 -22.35 -15.45 5.66
N ALA A 111 -21.24 -15.62 4.91
CA ALA A 111 -20.17 -16.56 5.23
C ALA A 111 -19.21 -16.02 6.30
N ASP A 112 -18.80 -16.87 7.25
CA ASP A 112 -17.90 -16.49 8.34
C ASP A 112 -16.49 -17.03 8.10
N PHE A 113 -15.55 -16.10 7.92
CA PHE A 113 -14.11 -16.28 7.71
C PHE A 113 -13.30 -15.58 8.81
N SER A 114 -13.91 -15.34 9.98
CA SER A 114 -13.28 -14.65 11.12
C SER A 114 -12.16 -15.49 11.75
N GLY A 115 -11.13 -14.81 12.28
CA GLY A 115 -9.97 -15.43 12.91
C GLY A 115 -9.02 -16.20 11.99
N LEU A 116 -9.28 -16.30 10.67
CA LEU A 116 -8.38 -16.94 9.72
C LEU A 116 -6.99 -16.29 9.74
N LYS A 117 -5.94 -17.08 9.48
CA LYS A 117 -4.54 -16.61 9.49
C LYS A 117 -3.82 -17.04 8.22
N ASN A 118 -2.98 -16.16 7.67
CA ASN A 118 -2.28 -16.32 6.40
C ASN A 118 -3.23 -16.47 5.19
N LEU A 119 -4.33 -15.71 5.13
CA LEU A 119 -5.17 -15.66 3.92
C LEU A 119 -4.59 -14.64 2.92
N ASN A 120 -3.37 -14.89 2.48
CA ASN A 120 -2.63 -14.07 1.50
C ASN A 120 -3.01 -14.43 0.03
N GLU A 121 -4.21 -14.96 -0.16
CA GLU A 121 -4.67 -15.59 -1.42
C GLU A 121 -5.34 -14.58 -2.37
N LYS A 122 -6.14 -15.08 -3.32
CA LYS A 122 -6.84 -14.27 -4.33
C LYS A 122 -8.35 -14.42 -4.19
N PHE A 123 -9.03 -13.28 -4.14
CA PHE A 123 -10.41 -13.16 -4.59
C PHE A 123 -10.38 -12.26 -5.83
N SER A 124 -10.59 -12.84 -7.00
CA SER A 124 -10.82 -12.08 -8.24
C SER A 124 -12.26 -12.27 -8.71
N SER A 125 -12.90 -11.24 -9.25
CA SER A 125 -14.25 -11.31 -9.87
C SER A 125 -15.32 -11.96 -8.98
N SER A 126 -15.22 -11.80 -7.66
CA SER A 126 -16.07 -12.45 -6.66
C SER A 126 -17.13 -11.49 -6.09
N ASN A 127 -18.28 -12.04 -5.69
CA ASN A 127 -19.28 -11.32 -4.91
C ASN A 127 -19.19 -11.77 -3.45
N MET A 128 -19.08 -10.83 -2.53
CA MET A 128 -19.05 -11.06 -1.08
C MET A 128 -20.10 -10.15 -0.44
N GLN A 129 -21.08 -10.74 0.24
CA GLN A 129 -22.18 -10.02 0.89
C GLN A 129 -22.30 -10.47 2.34
N ARG A 130 -22.26 -9.50 3.27
CA ARG A 130 -22.39 -9.73 4.73
C ARG A 130 -21.44 -10.79 5.29
N CYS A 131 -20.31 -11.00 4.63
CA CYS A 131 -19.29 -11.95 5.04
C CYS A 131 -18.45 -11.35 6.19
N LYS A 132 -17.97 -12.18 7.10
CA LYS A 132 -17.15 -11.74 8.23
C LYS A 132 -15.71 -12.22 8.08
N PHE A 133 -14.77 -11.36 8.45
CA PHE A 133 -13.33 -11.57 8.45
C PHE A 133 -12.72 -11.01 9.74
N ILE A 134 -13.49 -11.01 10.84
CA ILE A 134 -13.19 -10.29 12.08
C ILE A 134 -11.91 -10.88 12.71
N GLY A 135 -10.94 -10.03 13.01
CA GLY A 135 -9.65 -10.46 13.57
C GLY A 135 -8.80 -11.36 12.66
N SER A 136 -9.12 -11.47 11.37
CA SER A 136 -8.37 -12.31 10.42
C SER A 136 -7.07 -11.64 9.94
N ASP A 137 -6.07 -12.43 9.60
CA ASP A 137 -4.89 -11.98 8.85
C ASP A 137 -5.10 -12.27 7.36
N LEU A 138 -5.29 -11.17 6.64
CA LEU A 138 -5.53 -11.03 5.21
C LEU A 138 -4.37 -10.26 4.56
N SER A 139 -3.16 -10.30 5.14
CA SER A 139 -2.06 -9.45 4.71
C SER A 139 -1.65 -9.75 3.25
N GLY A 140 -1.47 -8.72 2.44
CA GLY A 140 -1.11 -8.85 1.02
C GLY A 140 -2.19 -9.46 0.11
N LEU A 141 -3.44 -9.61 0.58
CA LEU A 141 -4.55 -10.17 -0.17
C LEU A 141 -4.78 -9.44 -1.51
N LEU A 142 -5.05 -10.18 -2.59
CA LEU A 142 -5.48 -9.60 -3.86
C LEU A 142 -7.00 -9.60 -3.97
N LEU A 143 -7.60 -8.41 -3.88
CA LEU A 143 -9.01 -8.16 -4.17
C LEU A 143 -9.14 -7.45 -5.53
N LYS A 144 -9.41 -8.20 -6.60
CA LYS A 144 -9.48 -7.64 -7.97
C LYS A 144 -10.85 -7.81 -8.60
N SER A 145 -11.47 -6.71 -9.02
CA SER A 145 -12.79 -6.70 -9.67
C SER A 145 -13.91 -7.36 -8.85
N ASN A 146 -13.86 -7.25 -7.53
CA ASN A 146 -14.85 -7.82 -6.64
C ASN A 146 -15.99 -6.83 -6.32
N ASN A 147 -17.11 -7.37 -5.87
CA ASN A 147 -18.14 -6.64 -5.14
C ASN A 147 -18.10 -7.09 -3.66
N LEU A 148 -17.91 -6.15 -2.73
CA LEU A 148 -17.95 -6.38 -1.30
C LEU A 148 -19.01 -5.46 -0.67
N ASP A 149 -20.13 -6.03 -0.23
CA ASP A 149 -21.24 -5.27 0.35
C ASP A 149 -21.54 -5.73 1.79
N GLY A 150 -21.48 -4.81 2.74
CA GLY A 150 -21.83 -5.04 4.15
C GLY A 150 -20.95 -6.05 4.88
N CYS A 151 -19.74 -6.33 4.40
CA CYS A 151 -18.82 -7.28 5.04
C CYS A 151 -18.07 -6.65 6.21
N ASP A 152 -17.70 -7.46 7.21
CA ASP A 152 -17.04 -7.01 8.44
C ASP A 152 -15.59 -7.49 8.53
N PHE A 153 -14.66 -6.55 8.46
CA PHE A 153 -13.21 -6.73 8.57
C PHE A 153 -12.64 -6.15 9.87
N SER A 154 -13.47 -5.91 10.89
CA SER A 154 -13.04 -5.25 12.13
C SER A 154 -11.91 -6.01 12.84
N GLY A 155 -10.89 -5.29 13.28
CA GLY A 155 -9.68 -5.85 13.92
C GLY A 155 -8.81 -6.75 13.02
N SER A 156 -9.06 -6.82 11.72
CA SER A 156 -8.26 -7.62 10.78
C SER A 156 -6.95 -6.92 10.37
N ASP A 157 -6.01 -7.70 9.83
CA ASP A 157 -4.83 -7.17 9.13
C ASP A 157 -4.99 -7.36 7.61
N ILE A 158 -5.14 -6.25 6.89
CA ILE A 158 -5.25 -6.14 5.43
C ILE A 158 -3.99 -5.41 4.87
N SER A 159 -2.92 -5.25 5.67
CA SER A 159 -1.71 -4.52 5.27
C SER A 159 -1.10 -5.08 3.99
N SER A 160 -0.54 -4.20 3.15
CA SER A 160 0.03 -4.50 1.80
C SER A 160 -0.95 -5.08 0.76
N SER A 161 -2.24 -5.22 1.08
CA SER A 161 -3.24 -5.77 0.15
C SER A 161 -3.52 -4.86 -1.04
N GLN A 162 -4.02 -5.46 -2.13
CA GLN A 162 -4.28 -4.77 -3.38
C GLN A 162 -5.76 -4.85 -3.76
N ILE A 163 -6.45 -3.73 -3.59
CA ILE A 163 -7.89 -3.56 -3.81
C ILE A 163 -8.07 -2.84 -5.15
N GLN A 164 -8.08 -3.64 -6.22
CA GLN A 164 -8.09 -3.19 -7.61
C GLN A 164 -9.48 -3.29 -8.23
N THR A 165 -9.94 -2.25 -8.93
CA THR A 165 -11.17 -2.23 -9.75
C THR A 165 -12.43 -2.79 -9.07
N SER A 166 -12.51 -2.68 -7.74
CA SER A 166 -13.57 -3.31 -6.92
C SER A 166 -14.54 -2.28 -6.35
N SER A 167 -15.78 -2.68 -6.06
CA SER A 167 -16.71 -1.89 -5.24
C SER A 167 -16.70 -2.42 -3.80
N LEU A 168 -16.50 -1.51 -2.86
CA LEU A 168 -16.59 -1.72 -1.43
C LEU A 168 -17.71 -0.82 -0.92
N ASP A 169 -18.84 -1.43 -0.56
CA ASP A 169 -20.06 -0.78 -0.11
C ASP A 169 -20.38 -1.20 1.34
N ASN A 170 -20.70 -0.23 2.21
CA ASN A 170 -21.23 -0.49 3.56
C ASN A 170 -20.35 -1.37 4.49
N ASN A 171 -19.07 -1.58 4.17
CA ASN A 171 -18.19 -2.50 4.90
C ASN A 171 -17.61 -1.88 6.17
N LEU A 172 -17.33 -2.72 7.18
CA LEU A 172 -16.67 -2.32 8.41
C LEU A 172 -15.18 -2.67 8.36
N PHE A 173 -14.32 -1.72 8.73
CA PHE A 173 -12.86 -1.83 8.81
C PHE A 173 -12.34 -1.29 10.15
N LYS A 174 -13.17 -1.33 11.20
CA LYS A 174 -12.87 -0.72 12.51
C LYS A 174 -11.62 -1.33 13.13
N GLU A 175 -10.73 -0.49 13.64
CA GLU A 175 -9.52 -0.92 14.35
C GLU A 175 -8.62 -1.89 13.53
N SER A 176 -8.78 -1.94 12.20
CA SER A 176 -8.03 -2.81 11.32
C SER A 176 -6.72 -2.16 10.83
N SER A 177 -5.75 -2.97 10.42
CA SER A 177 -4.51 -2.50 9.81
C SER A 177 -4.63 -2.58 8.28
N LEU A 178 -4.59 -1.43 7.60
CA LEU A 178 -4.52 -1.33 6.14
C LEU A 178 -3.16 -0.77 5.68
N LYS A 179 -2.11 -0.87 6.49
CA LYS A 179 -0.78 -0.28 6.23
C LYS A 179 -0.27 -0.65 4.83
N GLN A 180 0.13 0.34 4.05
CA GLN A 180 0.65 0.16 2.68
C GLN A 180 -0.33 -0.54 1.71
N ALA A 181 -1.63 -0.59 2.03
CA ALA A 181 -2.64 -1.12 1.11
C ALA A 181 -2.79 -0.23 -0.14
N LYS A 182 -3.25 -0.81 -1.25
CA LYS A 182 -3.33 -0.15 -2.55
C LYS A 182 -4.75 -0.18 -3.09
N PHE A 183 -5.42 0.97 -3.08
CA PHE A 183 -6.74 1.15 -3.67
C PHE A 183 -6.57 1.71 -5.08
N LEU A 184 -6.88 0.90 -6.09
CA LEU A 184 -6.49 1.14 -7.49
C LEU A 184 -7.73 1.09 -8.40
N ARG A 185 -8.24 2.26 -8.80
CA ARG A 185 -9.48 2.41 -9.58
C ARG A 185 -10.72 1.77 -8.92
N SER A 186 -10.79 1.83 -7.59
CA SER A 186 -11.85 1.21 -6.81
C SER A 186 -12.86 2.24 -6.31
N HIS A 187 -14.07 1.79 -6.00
CA HIS A 187 -15.12 2.60 -5.38
C HIS A 187 -15.27 2.13 -3.93
N VAL A 188 -15.16 3.05 -2.97
CA VAL A 188 -15.28 2.78 -1.54
C VAL A 188 -16.32 3.73 -0.98
N ARG A 189 -17.50 3.21 -0.62
CA ARG A 189 -18.67 4.01 -0.23
C ARG A 189 -19.30 3.50 1.06
N SER A 190 -19.70 4.44 1.92
CA SER A 190 -20.40 4.17 3.19
C SER A 190 -19.66 3.20 4.14
N CYS A 191 -18.34 3.06 4.00
CA CYS A 191 -17.52 2.14 4.80
C CYS A 191 -16.99 2.83 6.07
N ASP A 192 -16.80 2.06 7.15
CA ASP A 192 -16.36 2.58 8.45
C ASP A 192 -14.95 2.10 8.83
N PHE A 193 -13.97 2.97 8.61
CA PHE A 193 -12.55 2.80 8.90
C PHE A 193 -12.14 3.45 10.25
N SER A 194 -13.09 3.71 11.16
CA SER A 194 -12.78 4.38 12.44
C SER A 194 -11.75 3.59 13.27
N GLY A 195 -10.75 4.30 13.81
CA GLY A 195 -9.62 3.72 14.56
C GLY A 195 -8.64 2.86 13.75
N SER A 196 -8.80 2.75 12.42
CA SER A 196 -7.90 1.95 11.58
C SER A 196 -6.54 2.62 11.32
N ASP A 197 -5.56 1.83 10.91
CA ASP A 197 -4.22 2.30 10.52
C ASP A 197 -3.99 2.09 9.02
N ILE A 198 -4.14 3.17 8.26
CA ILE A 198 -4.06 3.24 6.80
C ILE A 198 -2.69 3.80 6.36
N SER A 199 -1.72 3.88 7.28
CA SER A 199 -0.43 4.55 7.05
C SER A 199 0.35 3.98 5.86
N GLY A 200 0.91 4.86 5.02
CA GLY A 200 1.68 4.51 3.82
C GLY A 200 0.87 3.92 2.66
N SER A 201 -0.47 3.93 2.74
CA SER A 201 -1.34 3.40 1.68
C SER A 201 -1.35 4.28 0.43
N HIS A 202 -1.61 3.67 -0.73
CA HIS A 202 -1.67 4.37 -2.02
C HIS A 202 -3.08 4.25 -2.63
N ILE A 203 -3.81 5.37 -2.66
CA ILE A 203 -5.19 5.49 -3.12
C ILE A 203 -5.18 6.21 -4.48
N GLN A 204 -5.14 5.44 -5.56
CA GLN A 204 -4.99 5.94 -6.93
C GLN A 204 -6.27 5.80 -7.75
N SER A 205 -6.67 6.88 -8.43
CA SER A 205 -7.80 6.92 -9.37
C SER A 205 -9.11 6.36 -8.80
N SER A 206 -9.29 6.47 -7.49
CA SER A 206 -10.37 5.81 -6.72
C SER A 206 -11.37 6.82 -6.18
N HIS A 207 -12.60 6.37 -5.93
CA HIS A 207 -13.68 7.17 -5.39
C HIS A 207 -13.98 6.77 -3.95
N LEU A 208 -13.74 7.68 -3.00
CA LEU A 208 -14.06 7.53 -1.59
C LEU A 208 -15.24 8.46 -1.27
N GLY A 209 -16.41 7.91 -0.95
CA GLY A 209 -17.64 8.67 -0.70
C GLY A 209 -18.36 8.27 0.58
N ASN A 210 -18.72 9.23 1.44
CA ASN A 210 -19.51 8.98 2.66
C ASN A 210 -18.87 8.00 3.67
N ASN A 211 -17.53 7.86 3.67
CA ASN A 211 -16.83 6.93 4.56
C ASN A 211 -16.48 7.60 5.90
N LEU A 212 -16.39 6.80 6.97
CA LEU A 212 -15.93 7.24 8.28
C LEU A 212 -14.47 6.86 8.48
N PHE A 213 -13.65 7.78 8.96
CA PHE A 213 -12.21 7.65 9.20
C PHE A 213 -11.82 8.19 10.60
N LYS A 214 -12.76 8.18 11.56
CA LYS A 214 -12.62 8.85 12.86
C LYS A 214 -11.45 8.29 13.66
N GLY A 215 -10.54 9.14 14.11
CA GLY A 215 -9.36 8.72 14.86
C GLY A 215 -8.41 7.76 14.12
N SER A 216 -8.51 7.64 12.79
CA SER A 216 -7.65 6.76 11.99
C SER A 216 -6.27 7.40 11.71
N SER A 217 -5.25 6.55 11.52
CA SER A 217 -3.92 7.00 11.11
C SER A 217 -3.80 6.93 9.59
N LEU A 218 -3.59 8.06 8.91
CA LEU A 218 -3.31 8.12 7.47
C LEU A 218 -1.84 8.45 7.18
N LYS A 219 -0.93 8.27 8.15
CA LYS A 219 0.47 8.76 8.08
C LYS A 219 1.17 8.38 6.79
N ALA A 220 1.68 9.37 6.06
CA ALA A 220 2.33 9.20 4.74
C ALA A 220 1.49 8.44 3.68
N ALA A 221 0.15 8.45 3.78
CA ALA A 221 -0.72 7.94 2.72
C ALA A 221 -0.75 8.89 1.50
N GLU A 222 -0.89 8.31 0.31
CA GLU A 222 -0.89 9.03 -0.97
C GLU A 222 -2.25 8.93 -1.66
N PHE A 223 -2.82 10.07 -2.06
CA PHE A 223 -4.08 10.17 -2.79
C PHE A 223 -3.84 10.77 -4.17
N LEU A 224 -3.68 9.92 -5.19
CA LEU A 224 -3.28 10.30 -6.54
C LEU A 224 -4.44 10.21 -7.54
N LYS A 225 -4.90 11.34 -8.08
CA LYS A 225 -6.02 11.44 -9.03
C LYS A 225 -7.33 10.82 -8.50
N SER A 226 -7.56 10.92 -7.19
CA SER A 226 -8.69 10.30 -6.49
C SER A 226 -9.70 11.36 -6.05
N HIS A 227 -10.95 10.94 -5.89
CA HIS A 227 -12.04 11.80 -5.40
C HIS A 227 -12.42 11.36 -4.00
N ILE A 228 -12.21 12.23 -3.00
CA ILE A 228 -12.51 12.00 -1.59
C ILE A 228 -13.59 13.00 -1.20
N LYS A 229 -14.82 12.50 -1.02
CA LYS A 229 -16.00 13.34 -0.83
C LYS A 229 -16.88 12.92 0.35
N SER A 230 -17.38 13.91 1.10
CA SER A 230 -18.37 13.70 2.17
C SER A 230 -17.95 12.69 3.24
N CYS A 231 -16.64 12.51 3.43
CA CYS A 231 -16.06 11.59 4.41
C CYS A 231 -15.77 12.31 5.73
N ASP A 232 -15.80 11.57 6.84
CA ASP A 232 -15.60 12.11 8.19
C ASP A 232 -14.26 11.64 8.78
N PHE A 233 -13.26 12.51 8.73
CA PHE A 233 -11.90 12.33 9.24
C PHE A 233 -11.69 13.03 10.60
N SER A 234 -12.75 13.21 11.40
CA SER A 234 -12.62 13.86 12.72
C SER A 234 -11.58 13.16 13.60
N GLY A 235 -10.61 13.91 14.11
CA GLY A 235 -9.49 13.38 14.91
C GLY A 235 -8.50 12.48 14.16
N ALA A 236 -8.53 12.41 12.83
CA ALA A 236 -7.61 11.58 12.05
C ALA A 236 -6.22 12.22 11.89
N ASP A 237 -5.19 11.39 11.74
CA ASP A 237 -3.80 11.85 11.64
C ASP A 237 -3.32 11.87 10.18
N PHE A 238 -3.16 13.07 9.62
CA PHE A 238 -2.72 13.32 8.24
C PHE A 238 -1.21 13.57 8.13
N SER A 239 -0.40 13.19 9.13
CA SER A 239 1.02 13.52 9.13
C SER A 239 1.76 12.96 7.90
N GLY A 240 2.30 13.82 7.06
CA GLY A 240 2.96 13.47 5.80
C GLY A 240 2.04 13.01 4.65
N VAL A 241 0.71 13.11 4.78
CA VAL A 241 -0.23 12.74 3.70
C VAL A 241 -0.01 13.62 2.45
N ASN A 242 -0.12 13.01 1.27
CA ASN A 242 0.06 13.69 -0.01
C ASN A 242 -1.17 13.53 -0.92
N PHE A 243 -1.96 14.59 -1.06
CA PHE A 243 -3.02 14.69 -2.08
C PHE A 243 -2.44 15.28 -3.37
N LYS A 244 -2.42 14.50 -4.45
CA LYS A 244 -1.90 14.94 -5.76
C LYS A 244 -2.90 14.78 -6.90
N SER A 245 -3.19 15.88 -7.59
CA SER A 245 -4.12 15.96 -8.72
C SER A 245 -5.52 15.40 -8.38
N SER A 246 -5.94 15.56 -7.12
CA SER A 246 -7.13 14.92 -6.53
C SER A 246 -8.23 15.95 -6.23
N ALA A 247 -9.39 15.48 -5.78
CA ALA A 247 -10.45 16.33 -5.23
C ALA A 247 -10.76 15.93 -3.78
N PHE A 248 -10.76 16.91 -2.87
CA PHE A 248 -11.04 16.75 -1.45
C PHE A 248 -12.20 17.69 -1.07
N GLN A 249 -13.42 17.15 -1.05
CA GLN A 249 -14.66 17.94 -1.07
C GLN A 249 -15.60 17.59 0.07
N GLN A 250 -16.16 18.57 0.78
CA GLN A 250 -17.24 18.37 1.75
C GLN A 250 -16.87 17.39 2.88
N ASN A 251 -15.57 17.25 3.19
CA ASN A 251 -15.06 16.32 4.21
C ASN A 251 -14.94 17.02 5.57
N THR A 252 -15.39 16.34 6.64
CA THR A 252 -15.16 16.80 8.01
C THR A 252 -13.75 16.45 8.44
N VAL A 253 -12.99 17.42 8.95
CA VAL A 253 -11.60 17.24 9.41
C VAL A 253 -11.33 17.84 10.80
N ALA A 254 -12.38 18.00 11.61
CA ALA A 254 -12.29 18.67 12.90
C ALA A 254 -11.36 17.94 13.88
N ASN A 255 -10.44 18.67 14.51
CA ASN A 255 -9.37 18.15 15.37
C ASN A 255 -8.40 17.18 14.67
N ALA A 256 -8.30 17.21 13.34
CA ALA A 256 -7.33 16.39 12.60
C ALA A 256 -5.89 16.90 12.80
N VAL A 257 -4.91 15.99 12.74
CA VAL A 257 -3.48 16.34 12.93
C VAL A 257 -2.84 16.65 11.58
N TRP A 258 -2.36 17.89 11.42
CA TRP A 258 -1.76 18.40 10.19
C TRP A 258 -0.28 18.72 10.40
N ASN A 259 0.60 17.78 10.04
CA ASN A 259 2.05 17.95 10.10
C ASN A 259 2.69 17.42 8.81
N ARG A 260 3.44 18.25 8.08
CA ARG A 260 4.06 17.92 6.77
C ARG A 260 3.07 17.43 5.69
N SER A 261 1.78 17.73 5.85
CA SER A 261 0.72 17.32 4.91
C SER A 261 0.74 18.19 3.65
N ALA A 262 0.63 17.58 2.47
CA ALA A 262 0.74 18.23 1.17
C ALA A 262 -0.52 18.08 0.31
N PHE A 263 -0.89 19.17 -0.36
CA PHE A 263 -1.94 19.26 -1.37
C PHE A 263 -1.33 19.89 -2.63
N ILE A 264 -1.32 19.14 -3.73
CA ILE A 264 -0.66 19.51 -4.99
C ILE A 264 -1.63 19.30 -6.14
N ASP A 265 -1.82 20.30 -7.00
CA ASP A 265 -2.76 20.30 -8.14
C ASP A 265 -4.20 19.90 -7.73
N THR A 266 -4.59 20.18 -6.49
CA THR A 266 -5.77 19.56 -5.84
C THR A 266 -6.91 20.56 -5.66
N GLN A 267 -8.14 20.09 -5.91
CA GLN A 267 -9.36 20.84 -5.67
C GLN A 267 -9.82 20.62 -4.22
N ILE A 268 -10.03 21.69 -3.47
CA ILE A 268 -10.39 21.69 -2.05
C ILE A 268 -11.67 22.50 -1.90
N ASP A 269 -12.79 21.82 -1.63
CA ASP A 269 -14.13 22.44 -1.60
C ASP A 269 -14.85 22.17 -0.28
N ASP A 270 -15.52 23.18 0.28
CA ASP A 270 -16.36 23.06 1.48
C ASP A 270 -15.64 22.44 2.70
N ILE A 271 -14.38 22.82 2.93
CA ILE A 271 -13.54 22.32 4.04
C ILE A 271 -13.32 23.40 5.10
N VAL A 272 -13.41 23.02 6.37
CA VAL A 272 -12.96 23.84 7.51
C VAL A 272 -11.73 23.17 8.12
N PHE A 273 -10.57 23.83 8.03
CA PHE A 273 -9.35 23.44 8.73
C PHE A 273 -9.31 24.13 10.10
N ASP A 274 -9.03 23.35 11.15
CA ASP A 274 -8.80 23.81 12.52
C ASP A 274 -7.48 23.24 13.09
N GLY A 275 -7.11 23.67 14.30
CA GLY A 275 -5.93 23.17 15.01
C GLY A 275 -4.60 23.71 14.49
N ILE A 276 -3.52 22.94 14.67
CA ILE A 276 -2.17 23.33 14.24
C ILE A 276 -1.91 22.70 12.87
N LEU A 277 -1.50 23.54 11.91
CA LEU A 277 -0.94 23.14 10.63
C LEU A 277 0.55 23.48 10.65
N GLU A 278 1.39 22.44 10.64
CA GLU A 278 2.85 22.54 10.72
C GLU A 278 3.50 21.94 9.47
N ASP A 279 4.47 22.62 8.87
CA ASP A 279 5.15 22.20 7.62
C ASP A 279 4.19 21.92 6.43
N CYS A 280 2.94 22.40 6.48
CA CYS A 280 1.92 22.07 5.49
C CYS A 280 2.13 22.80 4.15
N TYR A 281 1.76 22.15 3.04
CA TYR A 281 2.11 22.64 1.71
C TYR A 281 0.93 22.57 0.74
N PHE A 282 0.49 23.72 0.23
CA PHE A 282 -0.59 23.85 -0.77
C PHE A 282 -0.02 24.45 -2.07
N GLU A 283 0.10 23.67 -3.14
CA GLU A 283 0.56 24.12 -4.46
C GLU A 283 -0.48 23.87 -5.56
N ASN A 284 -0.66 24.87 -6.45
CA ASN A 284 -1.57 24.83 -7.60
C ASN A 284 -3.04 24.48 -7.23
N CYS A 285 -3.43 24.71 -5.98
CA CYS A 285 -4.72 24.31 -5.44
C CYS A 285 -5.85 25.29 -5.79
N VAL A 286 -7.04 24.74 -5.96
CA VAL A 286 -8.28 25.48 -6.20
C VAL A 286 -9.15 25.38 -4.94
N PHE A 287 -9.33 26.52 -4.26
CA PHE A 287 -10.13 26.61 -3.05
C PHE A 287 -11.55 27.11 -3.35
N ASN A 288 -12.59 26.37 -2.95
CA ASN A 288 -13.98 26.83 -2.96
C ASN A 288 -14.61 26.71 -1.57
N TRP A 289 -15.02 27.83 -0.97
CA TRP A 289 -15.66 27.89 0.34
C TRP A 289 -14.83 27.23 1.46
N VAL A 290 -13.50 27.39 1.38
CA VAL A 290 -12.56 26.84 2.35
C VAL A 290 -12.32 27.84 3.47
N LYS A 291 -12.39 27.37 4.71
CA LYS A 291 -12.14 28.18 5.90
C LYS A 291 -10.97 27.60 6.70
N PHE A 292 -10.10 28.48 7.18
CA PHE A 292 -9.22 28.20 8.31
C PHE A 292 -9.85 28.89 9.52
N GLN A 293 -10.05 28.16 10.62
CA GLN A 293 -10.72 28.64 11.83
C GLN A 293 -9.96 28.19 13.08
N ASN A 294 -9.71 29.12 14.02
CA ASN A 294 -9.00 28.82 15.28
C ASN A 294 -7.67 28.08 15.03
N ALA A 295 -7.02 28.42 13.91
CA ALA A 295 -5.95 27.61 13.33
C ALA A 295 -4.60 28.31 13.41
N THR A 296 -3.56 27.59 13.84
CA THR A 296 -2.19 28.09 13.92
C THR A 296 -1.36 27.53 12.76
N LEU A 297 -0.85 28.42 11.92
CA LEU A 297 -0.17 28.10 10.67
C LEU A 297 1.34 28.35 10.81
N THR A 298 2.09 27.26 11.01
CA THR A 298 3.55 27.28 11.18
C THR A 298 4.19 26.60 9.96
N ASN A 299 5.21 27.24 9.39
CA ASN A 299 5.94 26.80 8.20
C ASN A 299 5.00 26.33 7.05
N THR A 300 3.86 27.00 6.88
CA THR A 300 2.77 26.54 6.02
C THR A 300 2.71 27.37 4.73
N PHE A 301 2.91 26.72 3.59
CA PHE A 301 3.15 27.40 2.31
C PHE A 301 1.95 27.33 1.37
N PHE A 302 1.66 28.46 0.70
CA PHE A 302 0.60 28.59 -0.29
C PHE A 302 1.16 29.12 -1.62
N LYS A 303 1.46 28.22 -2.56
CA LYS A 303 2.17 28.51 -3.81
C LYS A 303 1.25 28.39 -5.03
N ASN A 304 1.28 29.37 -5.94
CA ASN A 304 0.49 29.41 -7.19
C ASN A 304 -1.05 29.30 -7.03
N ASN A 305 -1.57 29.48 -5.82
CA ASN A 305 -2.98 29.24 -5.48
C ASN A 305 -3.91 30.41 -5.86
N ARG A 306 -5.22 30.15 -5.90
CA ARG A 306 -6.26 31.18 -6.11
C ARG A 306 -7.18 31.30 -4.89
N PHE A 307 -7.01 32.38 -4.12
CA PHE A 307 -7.67 32.56 -2.82
C PHE A 307 -9.11 33.12 -2.86
N LYS A 308 -9.76 33.20 -4.03
CA LYS A 308 -11.01 33.96 -4.25
C LYS A 308 -12.23 33.46 -3.43
N ARG A 309 -12.14 32.29 -2.79
CA ARG A 309 -13.17 31.72 -1.90
C ARG A 309 -12.56 31.05 -0.66
N MET A 310 -11.49 31.64 -0.14
CA MET A 310 -10.78 31.18 1.07
C MET A 310 -10.90 32.24 2.17
N LYS A 311 -11.13 31.84 3.43
CA LYS A 311 -11.25 32.77 4.57
C LYS A 311 -10.48 32.27 5.80
N PHE A 312 -9.81 33.17 6.50
CA PHE A 312 -9.28 32.93 7.84
C PHE A 312 -10.21 33.52 8.90
N THR A 313 -10.22 32.97 10.11
CA THR A 313 -11.01 33.48 11.24
C THR A 313 -10.34 33.02 12.53
N ASP A 314 -9.94 33.97 13.36
CA ASP A 314 -9.26 33.71 14.64
C ASP A 314 -8.00 32.83 14.48
N CYS A 315 -7.26 33.04 13.38
CA CYS A 315 -6.05 32.31 13.06
C CYS A 315 -4.78 33.00 13.60
N GLN A 316 -3.74 32.19 13.77
CA GLN A 316 -2.37 32.63 14.01
C GLN A 316 -1.47 32.14 12.87
N ALA A 317 -0.44 32.89 12.53
CA ALA A 317 0.56 32.47 11.55
C ALA A 317 1.97 32.94 11.93
N ASP A 318 3.00 32.17 11.57
CA ASP A 318 4.36 32.68 11.61
C ASP A 318 4.61 33.75 10.53
N ARG A 319 5.71 34.48 10.67
CA ARG A 319 6.06 35.60 9.78
C ARG A 319 6.29 35.16 8.33
N ILE A 320 6.76 33.95 8.08
CA ILE A 320 7.05 33.45 6.73
C ILE A 320 5.72 33.13 6.03
N THR A 321 4.89 32.32 6.68
CA THR A 321 3.53 31.96 6.28
C THR A 321 2.67 33.19 6.00
N TYR A 322 2.72 34.19 6.88
CA TYR A 322 1.98 35.45 6.74
C TYR A 322 2.41 36.25 5.50
N GLU A 323 3.72 36.45 5.27
CA GLU A 323 4.20 37.20 4.09
C GLU A 323 3.98 36.42 2.78
N PHE A 324 3.99 35.08 2.79
CA PHE A 324 3.56 34.27 1.64
C PHE A 324 2.09 34.54 1.29
N LEU A 325 1.18 34.43 2.25
CA LEU A 325 -0.25 34.72 2.06
C LEU A 325 -0.51 36.17 1.59
N ARG A 326 0.24 37.13 2.15
CA ARG A 326 0.22 38.54 1.76
C ARG A 326 0.67 38.76 0.31
N SER A 327 1.78 38.14 -0.10
CA SER A 327 2.28 38.23 -1.48
C SER A 327 1.29 37.63 -2.49
N GLY A 328 0.59 36.56 -2.07
CA GLY A 328 -0.50 35.93 -2.81
C GLY A 328 -1.81 36.73 -2.86
N LYS A 329 -1.90 37.86 -2.16
CA LYS A 329 -3.11 38.71 -2.04
C LYS A 329 -4.30 37.99 -1.40
N ALA A 330 -4.05 37.14 -0.41
CA ALA A 330 -5.10 36.61 0.45
C ALA A 330 -5.66 37.70 1.38
N ASP A 331 -6.90 37.53 1.86
CA ASP A 331 -7.47 38.33 2.95
C ASP A 331 -6.85 37.87 4.27
N LEU A 332 -6.16 38.77 4.97
CA LEU A 332 -5.45 38.48 6.23
C LEU A 332 -6.19 39.01 7.47
N THR A 333 -7.40 39.56 7.33
CA THR A 333 -8.14 40.21 8.43
C THR A 333 -8.43 39.28 9.61
N GLY A 334 -8.50 37.96 9.36
CA GLY A 334 -8.66 36.93 10.37
C GLY A 334 -7.36 36.24 10.81
N ILE A 335 -6.17 36.81 10.54
CA ILE A 335 -4.86 36.26 10.93
C ILE A 335 -4.11 37.23 11.83
N THR A 336 -3.57 36.73 12.94
CA THR A 336 -2.59 37.41 13.79
C THR A 336 -1.20 36.78 13.63
N LEU A 337 -0.14 37.57 13.83
CA LEU A 337 1.23 37.05 13.84
C LEU A 337 1.53 36.36 15.17
N LEU A 338 2.18 35.20 15.12
CA LEU A 338 2.77 34.56 16.29
C LEU A 338 3.86 35.47 16.88
N THR A 339 3.72 35.82 18.16
CA THR A 339 4.78 36.46 18.95
C THR A 339 5.90 35.46 19.20
N SER A 340 7.13 35.88 18.91
CA SER A 340 8.37 35.09 19.09
C SER A 340 8.80 34.96 20.55
#